data_AF-A0A090T7P2-F1
#
_entry.id   AF-A0A090T7P2-F1
#
_cell.length_a   1.000
_cell.length_b   1.000
_cell.length_c   1.000
_cell.angle_alpha   90.00
_cell.angle_beta   90.00
_cell.angle_gamma   90.00
#
_symmetry.space_group_name_H-M   'P 1'
#
loop_
_entity.id
_entity.type
_entity.pdbx_description
1 polymer ?
#
loop_
_entity_poly.entity_id
_entity_poly.type
_entity_poly.pdbx_seq_one_letter_code
_entity_poly.pdbx_strand_id
1 'polypeptide(L)'
;MLAWRVDNKVYVHGAKNSRLIRALKSGQKTCLTFTLFDGWVLARSAFHHSAHYRSAVVFGQFETLDDNREKDRVLNYFIEHIAPGRTEHVRLSNQKELTATEVLAIELTEASVKIGRHGVNDDKEDLDIPVWAGILPYRTVIGPLEPCADLAECIDTPDYSEAYGDRWATK
;
A
#
# COMPACT_ATOMS: atom_id res chain seq x y z
N MET A 1 8.12 3.34 -3.69
CA MET A 1 8.30 1.95 -4.21
C MET A 1 7.01 1.22 -3.92
N LEU A 2 6.48 0.48 -4.89
CA LEU A 2 5.29 -0.34 -4.67
C LEU A 2 5.70 -1.65 -4.00
N ALA A 3 4.82 -2.16 -3.13
CA ALA A 3 5.02 -3.43 -2.46
C ALA A 3 3.68 -4.17 -2.41
N TRP A 4 3.73 -5.50 -2.51
CA TRP A 4 2.54 -6.34 -2.42
C TRP A 4 2.87 -7.64 -1.68
N ARG A 5 1.86 -8.24 -1.07
CA ARG A 5 2.02 -9.49 -0.31
C ARG A 5 1.48 -10.65 -1.11
N VAL A 6 2.26 -11.73 -1.20
CA VAL A 6 1.79 -13.06 -1.63
C VAL A 6 2.16 -14.01 -0.51
N ASP A 7 1.16 -14.64 0.09
CA ASP A 7 1.32 -15.52 1.26
C ASP A 7 2.17 -14.86 2.36
N ASN A 8 3.28 -15.49 2.76
CA ASN A 8 4.15 -15.04 3.84
C ASN A 8 5.33 -14.18 3.33
N LYS A 9 5.26 -13.64 2.11
CA LYS A 9 6.31 -12.78 1.54
C LYS A 9 5.76 -11.45 1.08
N VAL A 10 6.55 -10.40 1.27
CA VAL A 10 6.31 -9.10 0.66
C VAL A 10 7.29 -8.91 -0.48
N TYR A 11 6.76 -8.55 -1.64
CA TYR A 11 7.51 -8.34 -2.86
C TYR A 11 7.61 -6.85 -3.17
N VAL A 12 8.73 -6.46 -3.76
CA VAL A 12 8.94 -5.16 -4.39
C VAL A 12 9.54 -5.38 -5.77
N HIS A 13 9.35 -4.42 -6.68
CA HIS A 13 10.04 -4.44 -7.96
C HIS A 13 10.72 -3.10 -8.25
N GLY A 14 11.66 -3.13 -9.20
CA GLY A 14 12.26 -1.92 -9.73
C GLY A 14 13.27 -2.17 -10.85
N ALA A 15 13.79 -1.08 -11.39
CA ALA A 15 14.81 -1.14 -12.42
C ALA A 15 16.14 -1.68 -11.87
N LYS A 16 16.83 -2.52 -12.65
CA LYS A 16 18.15 -3.11 -12.32
C LYS A 16 19.20 -2.09 -11.88
N ASN A 17 19.20 -0.91 -12.49
CA ASN A 17 20.18 0.15 -12.23
C ASN A 17 19.83 1.02 -11.01
N SER A 18 18.65 0.84 -10.39
CA SER A 18 18.23 1.60 -9.21
C SER A 18 19.21 1.37 -8.06
N ARG A 19 19.67 2.47 -7.46
CA ARG A 19 20.56 2.42 -6.29
C ARG A 19 19.92 1.70 -5.11
N LEU A 20 18.62 1.92 -4.89
CA LEU A 20 17.86 1.25 -3.83
C LEU A 20 17.78 -0.25 -4.09
N ILE A 21 17.38 -0.67 -5.31
CA ILE A 21 17.28 -2.10 -5.65
C ILE A 21 18.63 -2.81 -5.50
N ARG A 22 19.73 -2.19 -5.96
CA ARG A 22 21.08 -2.75 -5.78
C ARG A 22 21.47 -2.91 -4.31
N ALA A 23 21.08 -1.96 -3.45
CA ALA A 23 21.34 -2.06 -2.01
C ALA A 23 20.47 -3.15 -1.35
N LEU A 24 19.19 -3.26 -1.69
CA LEU A 24 18.32 -4.31 -1.16
C LEU A 24 18.81 -5.70 -1.61
N LYS A 25 19.17 -5.84 -2.89
CA LYS A 25 19.72 -7.06 -3.49
C LYS A 25 21.05 -7.51 -2.88
N SER A 26 21.83 -6.59 -2.29
CA SER A 26 23.09 -6.95 -1.61
C SER A 26 22.88 -7.44 -0.17
N GLY A 27 21.65 -7.74 0.24
CA GLY A 27 21.35 -8.33 1.55
C GLY A 27 21.38 -7.32 2.70
N GLN A 28 21.16 -6.03 2.42
CA GLN A 28 21.10 -5.02 3.47
C GLN A 28 19.92 -5.31 4.42
N LYS A 29 20.19 -5.23 5.73
CA LYS A 29 19.12 -5.29 6.74
C LYS A 29 18.16 -4.13 6.48
N THR A 30 16.90 -4.47 6.30
CA THR A 30 15.87 -3.55 5.86
C THR A 30 14.71 -3.57 6.85
N CYS A 31 14.16 -2.38 7.10
CA CYS A 31 12.88 -2.20 7.77
C CYS A 31 11.89 -1.70 6.71
N LEU A 32 10.85 -2.49 6.44
CA LEU A 32 9.76 -2.12 5.57
C LEU A 32 8.58 -1.64 6.41
N THR A 33 8.24 -0.36 6.29
CA THR A 33 7.17 0.28 7.06
C THR A 33 5.97 0.58 6.18
N PHE A 34 4.80 0.12 6.63
CA PHE A 34 3.49 0.48 6.08
C PHE A 34 2.74 1.32 7.10
N THR A 35 2.14 2.41 6.67
CA THR A 35 1.31 3.26 7.54
C THR A 35 0.06 3.69 6.79
N LEU A 36 -1.10 3.45 7.39
CA LEU A 36 -2.37 4.03 7.02
C LEU A 36 -2.73 5.09 8.06
N PHE A 37 -2.92 6.32 7.61
CA PHE A 37 -3.36 7.42 8.45
C PHE A 37 -4.89 7.54 8.38
N ASP A 38 -5.54 7.48 9.54
CA ASP A 38 -7.00 7.37 9.64
C ASP A 38 -7.64 8.65 10.24
N GLY A 39 -6.86 9.58 10.79
CA GLY A 39 -7.36 10.89 11.23
C GLY A 39 -6.62 11.48 12.42
N TRP A 40 -7.02 12.69 12.82
CA TRP A 40 -6.49 13.39 14.00
C TRP A 40 -7.41 13.23 15.21
N VAL A 41 -6.82 13.07 16.38
CA VAL A 41 -7.49 13.20 17.68
C VAL A 41 -7.24 14.63 18.16
N LEU A 42 -8.29 15.45 18.18
CA LEU A 42 -8.22 16.83 18.66
C LEU A 42 -8.73 16.87 20.11
N ALA A 43 -7.81 17.05 21.06
CA ALA A 43 -8.07 17.15 22.48
C ALA A 43 -8.29 18.61 22.91
N ARG A 44 -8.63 18.85 24.18
CA ARG A 44 -8.76 20.21 24.74
C ARG A 44 -7.41 20.81 25.07
N SER A 45 -6.47 19.98 25.54
CA SER A 45 -5.09 20.36 25.77
C SER A 45 -4.22 20.05 24.55
N ALA A 46 -3.29 20.96 24.24
CA ALA A 46 -2.34 20.80 23.16
C ALA A 46 -1.48 19.52 23.30
N PHE A 47 -1.26 19.06 24.53
CA PHE A 47 -0.46 17.88 24.83
C PHE A 47 -1.17 16.57 24.47
N HIS A 48 -2.51 16.52 24.58
CA HIS A 48 -3.30 15.30 24.38
C HIS A 48 -3.76 15.09 22.93
N HIS A 49 -3.35 15.97 22.01
CA HIS A 49 -3.54 15.74 20.58
C HIS A 49 -2.83 14.47 20.12
N SER A 50 -3.46 13.72 19.22
CA SER A 50 -2.91 12.45 18.72
C SER A 50 -3.47 12.12 17.33
N ALA A 51 -3.32 10.87 16.89
CA ALA A 51 -3.77 10.41 15.58
C ALA A 51 -4.36 9.00 15.63
N HIS A 52 -5.33 8.75 14.75
CA HIS A 52 -5.72 7.41 14.36
C HIS A 52 -4.82 6.93 13.22
N TYR A 53 -4.26 5.74 13.35
CA TYR A 53 -3.41 5.13 12.33
C TYR A 53 -3.29 3.62 12.53
N ARG A 54 -2.90 2.94 11.46
CA ARG A 54 -2.48 1.53 11.48
C ARG A 54 -1.10 1.46 10.86
N SER A 55 -0.13 0.90 11.58
CA SER A 55 1.22 0.76 11.07
C SER A 55 1.74 -0.66 11.28
N ALA A 56 2.47 -1.17 10.30
CA ALA A 56 3.18 -2.43 10.36
C ALA A 56 4.63 -2.18 9.93
N VAL A 57 5.58 -2.74 10.69
CA VAL A 57 7.00 -2.79 10.32
C VAL A 57 7.40 -4.24 10.14
N VAL A 58 8.20 -4.51 9.11
CA VAL A 58 8.78 -5.83 8.80
C VAL A 58 10.29 -5.67 8.77
N PHE A 59 11.01 -6.50 9.51
CA PHE A 59 12.46 -6.54 9.52
C PHE A 59 12.97 -7.76 8.78
N GLY A 60 14.08 -7.60 8.05
CA GLY A 60 14.70 -8.72 7.37
C GLY A 60 15.68 -8.27 6.30
N GLN A 61 15.94 -9.17 5.34
CA GLN A 61 16.76 -8.92 4.18
C GLN A 61 15.97 -9.34 2.94
N PHE A 62 16.21 -8.64 1.83
CA PHE A 62 15.59 -9.01 0.58
C PHE A 62 16.38 -10.10 -0.13
N GLU A 63 15.66 -11.07 -0.68
CA GLU A 63 16.17 -12.09 -1.60
C GLU A 63 15.75 -11.75 -3.03
N THR A 64 16.59 -12.10 -4.00
CA THR A 64 16.25 -11.90 -5.41
C THR A 64 15.39 -13.04 -5.92
N LEU A 65 14.32 -12.72 -6.66
CA LEU A 65 13.56 -13.69 -7.42
C LEU A 65 14.10 -13.73 -8.85
N ASP A 66 14.93 -14.73 -9.18
CA ASP A 66 15.62 -14.80 -10.48
C ASP A 66 14.82 -15.51 -11.59
N ASP A 67 13.93 -16.45 -11.25
CA ASP A 67 13.11 -17.16 -12.24
C ASP A 67 12.05 -16.22 -12.85
N ASN A 68 12.13 -15.99 -14.16
CA ASN A 68 11.20 -15.14 -14.88
C ASN A 68 9.76 -15.69 -14.87
N ARG A 69 9.54 -17.00 -14.75
CA ARG A 69 8.18 -17.56 -14.60
C ARG A 69 7.57 -17.15 -13.27
N GLU A 70 8.35 -17.23 -12.19
CA GLU A 70 7.91 -16.79 -10.87
C GLU A 70 7.74 -15.27 -10.81
N LYS A 71 8.63 -14.49 -11.44
CA LYS A 71 8.45 -13.03 -11.58
C LYS A 71 7.12 -12.68 -12.23
N ASP A 72 6.82 -13.31 -13.36
CA ASP A 72 5.58 -13.06 -14.08
C ASP A 72 4.37 -13.40 -13.20
N ARG A 73 4.39 -14.55 -12.54
CA ARG A 73 3.33 -14.96 -11.60
C ARG A 73 3.09 -13.93 -10.49
N VAL A 74 4.13 -13.47 -9.80
CA VAL A 74 3.96 -12.52 -8.68
C VAL A 74 3.63 -11.10 -9.14
N LEU A 75 4.09 -10.68 -10.32
CA LEU A 75 3.72 -9.40 -10.92
C LEU A 75 2.25 -9.42 -11.37
N ASN A 76 1.79 -10.52 -11.96
CA ASN A 76 0.38 -10.69 -12.33
C ASN A 76 -0.52 -10.74 -11.08
N TYR A 77 -0.08 -11.39 -9.99
CA TYR A 77 -0.80 -11.32 -8.70
C TYR A 77 -0.98 -9.88 -8.20
N PHE A 78 0.04 -9.03 -8.36
CA PHE A 78 -0.06 -7.61 -8.01
C PHE A 78 -1.10 -6.89 -8.87
N ILE A 79 -1.14 -7.15 -10.18
CA ILE A 79 -2.14 -6.57 -11.10
C ILE A 79 -3.55 -7.00 -10.71
N GLU A 80 -3.76 -8.28 -10.42
CA GLU A 80 -5.06 -8.82 -10.00
C GLU A 80 -5.53 -8.25 -8.65
N HIS A 81 -4.59 -7.86 -7.78
CA HIS A 81 -4.94 -7.19 -6.52
C HIS A 81 -5.43 -5.75 -6.71
N ILE A 82 -4.99 -5.04 -7.75
CA ILE A 82 -5.40 -3.65 -8.03
C ILE A 82 -6.60 -3.58 -8.99
N ALA A 83 -6.72 -4.53 -9.90
CA ALA A 83 -7.74 -4.55 -10.94
C ALA A 83 -8.06 -6.01 -11.26
N PRO A 84 -8.98 -6.64 -10.51
CA PRO A 84 -9.33 -8.04 -10.73
C PRO A 84 -9.79 -8.29 -12.17
N GLY A 85 -9.36 -9.40 -12.76
CA GLY A 85 -9.59 -9.80 -14.15
C GLY A 85 -8.72 -9.08 -15.17
N ARG A 86 -7.92 -8.07 -14.77
CA ARG A 86 -7.18 -7.24 -15.72
C ARG A 86 -6.18 -8.04 -16.55
N THR A 87 -5.57 -9.08 -15.99
CA THR A 87 -4.60 -9.92 -16.71
C THR A 87 -5.19 -10.71 -17.87
N GLU A 88 -6.53 -10.87 -17.93
CA GLU A 88 -7.23 -11.49 -19.07
C GLU A 88 -7.41 -10.50 -20.23
N HIS A 89 -7.39 -9.20 -19.94
CA HIS A 89 -7.67 -8.12 -20.90
C HIS A 89 -6.41 -7.42 -21.44
N VAL A 90 -5.24 -7.69 -20.88
CA VAL A 90 -3.98 -7.05 -21.28
C VAL A 90 -2.94 -8.06 -21.71
N ARG A 91 -2.04 -7.64 -22.61
CA ARG A 91 -0.85 -8.44 -22.92
C ARG A 91 0.01 -8.56 -21.66
N LEU A 92 0.28 -9.80 -21.24
CA LEU A 92 1.21 -10.10 -20.14
C LEU A 92 2.66 -9.72 -20.47
N SER A 93 3.50 -9.74 -19.45
CA SER A 93 4.93 -9.39 -19.58
C SER A 93 5.63 -10.33 -20.57
N ASN A 94 6.50 -9.76 -21.40
CA ASN A 94 7.37 -10.56 -22.27
C ASN A 94 8.75 -10.80 -21.62
N GLN A 95 9.55 -11.68 -22.23
CA GLN A 95 10.86 -12.06 -21.70
C GLN A 95 11.82 -10.87 -21.51
N LYS A 96 11.76 -9.87 -22.41
CA LYS A 96 12.61 -8.67 -22.33
C LYS A 96 12.21 -7.82 -21.12
N GLU A 97 10.92 -7.63 -20.90
CA GLU A 97 10.35 -6.88 -19.77
C GLU A 97 10.69 -7.55 -18.43
N LEU A 98 10.50 -8.87 -18.34
CA LEU A 98 10.83 -9.66 -17.14
C LEU A 98 12.33 -9.65 -16.85
N THR A 99 13.16 -9.72 -17.89
CA THR A 99 14.62 -9.65 -17.75
C THR A 99 15.10 -8.26 -17.35
N ALA A 100 14.40 -7.19 -17.72
CA ALA A 100 14.76 -5.82 -17.34
C ALA A 100 14.35 -5.46 -15.90
N THR A 101 13.42 -6.23 -15.31
CA THR A 101 12.82 -5.97 -14.00
C THR A 101 13.48 -6.83 -12.92
N GLU A 102 13.90 -6.20 -11.82
CA GLU A 102 14.24 -6.91 -10.58
C GLU A 102 12.99 -7.04 -9.73
N VAL A 103 12.77 -8.24 -9.20
CA VAL A 103 11.74 -8.53 -8.20
C VAL A 103 12.47 -9.09 -6.98
N LEU A 104 12.23 -8.48 -5.83
CA LEU A 104 12.84 -8.86 -4.57
C LEU A 104 11.74 -9.25 -3.59
N ALA A 105 12.01 -10.23 -2.73
CA ALA A 105 11.09 -10.70 -1.70
C ALA A 105 11.71 -10.58 -0.31
N ILE A 106 10.91 -10.21 0.69
CA ILE A 106 11.26 -10.29 2.11
C ILE A 106 10.24 -11.19 2.81
N GLU A 107 10.72 -12.13 3.62
CA GLU A 107 9.83 -13.01 4.39
C GLU A 107 9.23 -12.28 5.60
N LEU A 108 7.97 -12.60 5.89
CA LEU A 108 7.24 -12.07 7.05
C LEU A 108 7.55 -12.88 8.32
N THR A 109 8.83 -13.01 8.67
CA THR A 109 9.28 -13.76 9.85
C THR A 109 9.41 -12.87 11.09
N GLU A 110 9.75 -11.60 10.92
CA GLU A 110 9.89 -10.62 12.01
C GLU A 110 9.09 -9.35 11.68
N ALA A 111 8.01 -9.11 12.44
CA ALA A 111 7.15 -7.94 12.23
C ALA A 111 6.57 -7.40 13.55
N SER A 112 6.24 -6.11 13.56
CA SER A 112 5.50 -5.46 14.64
C SER A 112 4.38 -4.60 14.08
N VAL A 113 3.24 -4.57 14.77
CA VAL A 113 2.04 -3.85 14.36
C VAL A 113 1.58 -2.94 15.48
N LYS A 114 1.16 -1.72 15.11
CA LYS A 114 0.52 -0.78 16.03
C LYS A 114 -0.74 -0.21 15.41
N ILE A 115 -1.82 -0.23 16.19
CA ILE A 115 -3.09 0.40 15.84
C ILE A 115 -3.35 1.50 16.87
N GLY A 116 -3.31 2.75 16.43
CA GLY A 116 -3.79 3.90 17.19
C GLY A 116 -5.23 4.15 16.82
N ARG A 117 -6.17 3.86 17.73
CA ARG A 117 -7.61 4.13 17.52
C ARG A 117 -8.31 4.34 18.86
N HIS A 118 -7.97 5.42 19.54
CA HIS A 118 -8.53 5.80 20.84
C HIS A 118 -9.24 7.15 20.75
N GLY A 119 -10.15 7.41 21.68
CA GLY A 119 -10.80 8.72 21.81
C GLY A 119 -9.84 9.80 22.29
N VAL A 120 -10.40 10.99 22.50
CA VAL A 120 -9.76 12.06 23.26
C VAL A 120 -9.57 11.59 24.71
N ASN A 121 -8.40 11.81 25.27
CA ASN A 121 -8.04 11.45 26.64
C ASN A 121 -7.53 12.69 27.38
N ASP A 122 -8.41 13.67 27.59
CA ASP A 122 -8.10 14.88 28.35
C ASP A 122 -7.96 14.55 29.85
N ASP A 123 -7.13 15.34 30.55
CA ASP A 123 -7.09 15.31 32.00
C ASP A 123 -8.34 15.96 32.59
N LYS A 124 -8.71 15.59 33.82
CA LYS A 124 -9.92 16.11 34.48
C LYS A 124 -9.95 17.63 34.57
N GLU A 125 -8.78 18.25 34.71
CA GLU A 125 -8.57 19.69 34.85
C GLU A 125 -8.90 20.45 33.54
N ASP A 126 -8.83 19.78 32.39
CA ASP A 126 -9.04 20.39 31.07
C ASP A 126 -10.51 20.30 30.61
N LEU A 127 -11.38 19.55 31.30
CA LEU A 127 -12.73 19.24 30.83
C LEU A 127 -13.63 20.48 30.68
N ASP A 128 -13.38 21.51 31.48
CA ASP A 128 -14.14 22.76 31.47
C ASP A 128 -13.64 23.77 30.43
N ILE A 129 -12.54 23.49 29.71
CA ILE A 129 -12.06 24.35 28.62
C ILE A 129 -13.12 24.35 27.50
N PRO A 130 -13.67 25.51 27.11
CA PRO A 130 -14.77 25.59 26.15
C PRO A 130 -14.26 25.53 24.70
N VAL A 131 -13.61 24.42 24.34
CA VAL A 131 -13.10 24.12 23.00
C VAL A 131 -13.68 22.82 22.47
N TRP A 132 -13.78 22.71 21.15
CA TRP A 132 -14.18 21.46 20.51
C TRP A 132 -13.10 20.39 20.71
N ALA A 133 -13.52 19.18 21.09
CA ALA A 133 -12.65 18.02 21.17
C ALA A 133 -13.34 16.80 20.52
N GLY A 134 -12.59 16.06 19.71
CA GLY A 134 -13.14 14.97 18.92
C GLY A 134 -12.14 14.41 17.91
N ILE A 135 -12.65 13.75 16.88
CA ILE A 135 -11.85 13.11 15.83
C ILE A 135 -12.09 13.80 14.50
N LEU A 136 -11.01 14.16 13.80
CA LEU A 136 -11.05 14.60 12.40
C LEU A 136 -10.64 13.41 11.51
N PRO A 137 -11.61 12.64 10.95
CA PRO A 137 -11.30 11.43 10.21
C PRO A 137 -10.68 11.73 8.84
N TYR A 138 -9.71 10.92 8.44
CA TYR A 138 -9.12 10.92 7.09
C TYR A 138 -9.46 9.60 6.42
N ARG A 139 -9.83 9.66 5.14
CA ARG A 139 -10.21 8.49 4.34
C ARG A 139 -9.52 8.53 2.99
N THR A 140 -9.05 7.37 2.54
CA THR A 140 -8.67 7.17 1.15
C THR A 140 -9.89 6.77 0.35
N VAL A 141 -10.16 7.49 -0.72
CA VAL A 141 -11.23 7.23 -1.67
C VAL A 141 -10.60 6.88 -3.03
N ILE A 142 -11.20 5.93 -3.76
CA ILE A 142 -10.67 5.36 -5.00
C ILE A 142 -11.64 5.66 -6.15
N GLY A 143 -11.09 6.07 -7.31
CA GLY A 143 -11.88 6.37 -8.50
C GLY A 143 -12.48 7.79 -8.52
N PRO A 144 -13.30 8.12 -9.53
CA PRO A 144 -13.67 7.27 -10.66
C PRO A 144 -12.50 6.97 -11.60
N LEU A 145 -12.67 6.00 -12.51
CA LEU A 145 -11.69 5.77 -13.58
C LEU A 145 -11.64 6.96 -14.54
N GLU A 146 -10.43 7.35 -14.92
CA GLU A 146 -10.17 8.42 -15.89
C GLU A 146 -9.57 7.80 -17.16
N PRO A 147 -10.29 7.80 -18.29
CA PRO A 147 -9.77 7.23 -19.54
C PRO A 147 -8.69 8.14 -20.14
N CYS A 148 -7.73 7.53 -20.84
CA CYS A 148 -6.77 8.29 -21.65
C CYS A 148 -7.45 8.85 -22.91
N ALA A 149 -6.90 9.95 -23.44
CA ALA A 149 -7.49 10.67 -24.57
C ALA A 149 -7.55 9.86 -25.88
N ASP A 150 -6.72 8.83 -26.02
CA ASP A 150 -6.63 7.95 -27.18
C ASP A 150 -7.34 6.59 -26.96
N LEU A 151 -8.10 6.42 -25.88
CA LEU A 151 -8.93 5.24 -25.69
C LEU A 151 -10.04 5.21 -26.74
N ALA A 152 -10.16 4.09 -27.47
CA ALA A 152 -11.21 3.93 -28.46
C ALA A 152 -12.61 4.02 -27.82
N GLU A 153 -13.51 4.78 -28.43
CA GLU A 153 -14.85 5.08 -27.88
C GLU A 153 -15.72 3.83 -27.65
N CYS A 154 -15.44 2.72 -28.35
CA CYS A 154 -16.17 1.47 -28.21
C CYS A 154 -15.71 0.59 -27.04
N ILE A 155 -14.72 1.01 -26.26
CA ILE A 155 -14.21 0.25 -25.12
C ILE A 155 -14.97 0.65 -23.86
N ASP A 156 -15.72 -0.30 -23.30
CA ASP A 156 -16.45 -0.10 -22.06
C ASP A 156 -15.50 0.15 -20.88
N THR A 157 -15.94 1.00 -19.95
CA THR A 157 -15.21 1.22 -18.70
C THR A 157 -15.39 0.03 -17.76
N PRO A 158 -14.32 -0.65 -17.32
CA PRO A 158 -14.43 -1.78 -16.40
C PRO A 158 -14.88 -1.32 -15.01
N ASP A 159 -15.53 -2.22 -14.28
CA ASP A 159 -15.89 -2.01 -12.88
C ASP A 159 -14.93 -2.79 -11.97
N TYR A 160 -14.23 -2.07 -11.10
CA TYR A 160 -13.36 -2.67 -10.07
C TYR A 160 -13.85 -2.37 -8.66
N SER A 161 -15.07 -1.85 -8.49
CA SER A 161 -15.61 -1.39 -7.21
C SER A 161 -15.58 -2.47 -6.12
N GLU A 162 -15.85 -3.72 -6.48
CA GLU A 162 -15.80 -4.86 -5.55
C GLU A 162 -14.43 -5.02 -4.86
N ALA A 163 -13.32 -4.72 -5.56
CA ALA A 163 -11.96 -4.80 -4.98
C ALA A 163 -11.69 -3.75 -3.90
N TYR A 164 -12.47 -2.66 -3.90
CA TYR A 164 -12.25 -1.49 -3.05
C TYR A 164 -13.34 -1.28 -2.01
N GLY A 165 -14.52 -1.89 -2.18
CA GLY A 165 -15.65 -1.82 -1.27
C GLY A 165 -16.04 -0.37 -0.98
N ASP A 166 -16.25 -0.05 0.29
CA ASP A 166 -16.64 1.30 0.76
C ASP A 166 -15.64 2.41 0.45
N ARG A 167 -14.43 2.08 -0.04
CA ARG A 167 -13.45 3.09 -0.49
C ARG A 167 -13.71 3.54 -1.92
N TRP A 168 -14.50 2.82 -2.70
CA TRP A 168 -14.81 3.22 -4.06
C TRP A 168 -15.70 4.47 -4.04
N ALA A 169 -15.26 5.54 -4.69
CA ALA A 169 -16.11 6.70 -4.95
C ALA A 169 -17.23 6.26 -5.90
N THR A 170 -18.43 6.11 -5.38
CA THR A 170 -19.63 6.23 -6.20
C THR A 170 -19.72 7.70 -6.63
N LYS A 171 -19.71 7.94 -7.95
CA LYS A 171 -20.03 9.25 -8.51
C LYS A 171 -21.34 9.80 -7.94
#